data_AF-A0AAW1NAK6-F1
#
_entry.id   AF-A0AAW1NAK6-F1
#
_cell.length_a   1.000
_cell.length_b   1.000
_cell.length_c   1.000
_cell.angle_alpha   90.00
_cell.angle_beta   90.00
_cell.angle_gamma   90.00
#
_symmetry.space_group_name_H-M   'P 1'
#
loop_
_entity.id
_entity.type
_entity.pdbx_description
1 polymer ?
#
loop_
_entity_poly.entity_id
_entity_poly.type
_entity_poly.pdbx_seq_one_letter_code
_entity_poly.pdbx_strand_id
1 'polypeptide(L)'
;MSNNLWGTFHTVIFNVLVLLLTISHFKAVVSDPGTVPLPQTRIDFSDIHSAETVGEVDWTICTRCETYRPPRAHHCRICKRCIRRMDHHCPWINNCVGERNQKYFIQFLLYVGALSMYAISLIVISWVYECQECDPDVPTKQRRIMHCVILLLESALFGLFVSAILTDQLQAILSDETGIEQIQKQGPYRPNKPKMLLLSEVCGRQHPLLWILPCSKLPRKFDSLVIDHHV
;
A
#
# COMPACT_ATOMS: atom_id res chain seq x y z
N MET A 1 -5.03 -18.41 37.77
CA MET A 1 -4.64 -17.48 36.69
C MET A 1 -4.13 -16.21 37.35
N SER A 2 -2.87 -16.19 37.76
CA SER A 2 -2.24 -15.00 38.35
C SER A 2 -2.11 -13.91 37.27
N ASN A 3 -2.29 -12.66 37.67
CA ASN A 3 -2.21 -11.46 36.83
C ASN A 3 -0.84 -11.32 36.17
N ASN A 4 -0.61 -12.05 35.08
CA ASN A 4 0.64 -11.97 34.34
C ASN A 4 0.57 -10.74 33.42
N LEU A 5 1.00 -9.59 33.94
CA LEU A 5 1.11 -8.32 33.20
C LEU A 5 1.79 -8.51 31.84
N TRP A 6 2.73 -9.46 31.74
CA TRP A 6 3.39 -9.85 30.50
C TRP A 6 2.43 -10.41 29.44
N GLY A 7 1.55 -11.35 29.82
CA GLY A 7 0.55 -11.92 28.91
C GLY A 7 -0.46 -10.88 28.43
N THR A 8 -0.92 -10.03 29.35
CA THR A 8 -1.82 -8.90 29.02
C THR A 8 -1.14 -7.91 28.07
N PHE A 9 0.12 -7.57 28.31
CA PHE A 9 0.90 -6.67 27.46
C PHE A 9 1.01 -7.19 26.01
N HIS A 10 1.39 -8.46 25.83
CA HIS A 10 1.46 -9.06 24.51
C HIS A 10 0.10 -9.15 23.82
N THR A 11 -0.95 -9.45 24.57
CA THR A 11 -2.33 -9.48 24.07
C THR A 11 -2.75 -8.10 23.55
N VAL A 12 -2.45 -7.03 24.30
CA VAL A 12 -2.78 -5.66 23.88
C VAL A 12 -2.02 -5.29 22.61
N ILE A 13 -0.70 -5.53 22.54
CA ILE A 13 0.10 -5.23 21.35
C ILE A 13 -0.42 -5.97 20.12
N PHE A 14 -0.66 -7.28 20.25
CA PHE A 14 -1.16 -8.11 19.15
C PHE A 14 -2.50 -7.57 18.63
N ASN A 15 -3.46 -7.29 19.52
CA ASN A 15 -4.77 -6.77 19.12
C ASN A 15 -4.69 -5.38 18.49
N VAL A 16 -3.80 -4.50 18.97
CA VAL A 16 -3.58 -3.18 18.37
C VAL A 16 -3.01 -3.33 16.95
N LEU A 17 -2.01 -4.19 16.75
CA LEU A 17 -1.44 -4.44 15.42
C LEU A 17 -2.46 -5.05 14.47
N VAL A 18 -3.26 -6.03 14.93
CA VAL A 18 -4.33 -6.64 14.13
C VAL A 18 -5.42 -5.63 13.78
N LEU A 19 -5.79 -4.74 14.70
CA LEU A 19 -6.76 -3.68 14.44
C LEU A 19 -6.24 -2.73 13.35
N LEU A 20 -5.00 -2.26 13.47
CA LEU A 20 -4.38 -1.37 12.50
C LEU A 20 -4.23 -2.04 11.13
N LEU A 21 -3.80 -3.31 11.12
CA LEU A 21 -3.77 -4.15 9.92
C LEU A 21 -5.15 -4.21 9.25
N THR A 22 -6.18 -4.55 10.02
CA THR A 22 -7.54 -4.72 9.50
C THR A 22 -8.09 -3.42 8.92
N ILE A 23 -7.89 -2.30 9.61
CA ILE A 23 -8.32 -0.99 9.11
C ILE A 23 -7.56 -0.62 7.84
N SER A 24 -6.23 -0.77 7.82
CA SER A 24 -5.43 -0.43 6.64
C SER A 24 -5.78 -1.29 5.43
N HIS A 25 -5.95 -2.60 5.61
CA HIS A 25 -6.41 -3.53 4.59
C HIS A 25 -7.79 -3.15 4.07
N PHE A 26 -8.77 -2.98 4.96
CA PHE A 26 -10.12 -2.58 4.58
C PHE A 26 -10.12 -1.29 3.77
N LYS A 27 -9.33 -0.29 4.18
CA LYS A 27 -9.21 0.97 3.45
C LYS A 27 -8.52 0.80 2.09
N ALA A 28 -7.51 -0.06 1.96
CA ALA A 28 -6.89 -0.34 0.67
C ALA A 28 -7.89 -0.98 -0.31
N VAL A 29 -8.74 -1.89 0.19
CA VAL A 29 -9.80 -2.55 -0.58
C VAL A 29 -10.87 -1.56 -1.04
N VAL A 30 -11.44 -0.76 -0.12
CA VAL A 30 -12.65 0.03 -0.42
C VAL A 30 -12.39 1.44 -0.95
N SER A 31 -11.16 1.96 -0.85
CA SER A 31 -10.85 3.31 -1.33
C SER A 31 -10.78 3.35 -2.86
N ASP A 32 -11.27 4.43 -3.46
CA ASP A 32 -10.99 4.75 -4.86
C ASP A 32 -9.47 4.83 -5.06
N PRO A 33 -8.88 4.05 -5.98
CA PRO A 33 -7.44 4.10 -6.23
C PRO A 33 -7.01 5.37 -6.99
N GLY A 34 -7.95 6.17 -7.48
CA GLY A 34 -7.70 7.33 -8.33
C GLY A 34 -8.28 7.12 -9.72
N THR A 35 -9.53 6.66 -9.79
CA THR A 35 -10.21 6.39 -11.05
C THR A 35 -10.38 7.67 -11.86
N VAL A 36 -9.99 7.63 -13.13
CA VAL A 36 -10.23 8.73 -14.08
C VAL A 36 -11.73 8.76 -14.41
N PRO A 37 -12.42 9.90 -14.26
CA PRO A 37 -13.82 10.05 -14.63
C PRO A 37 -14.07 9.69 -16.09
N LEU A 38 -15.21 9.08 -16.39
CA LEU A 38 -15.63 8.91 -17.79
C LEU A 38 -16.30 10.21 -18.25
N PRO A 39 -16.13 10.57 -19.53
CA PRO A 39 -16.81 11.73 -20.07
C PRO A 39 -18.32 11.48 -20.14
N GLN A 40 -19.08 12.55 -19.93
CA GLN A 40 -20.55 12.51 -20.02
C GLN A 40 -21.03 12.51 -21.48
N THR A 41 -20.22 13.04 -22.38
CA THR A 41 -20.47 13.15 -23.83
C THR A 41 -19.31 12.53 -24.60
N ARG A 42 -19.55 12.10 -25.85
CA ARG A 42 -18.45 11.64 -26.72
C ARG A 42 -17.44 12.79 -26.88
N ILE A 43 -16.18 12.51 -26.59
CA ILE A 43 -15.09 13.44 -26.81
C ILE A 43 -14.69 13.40 -28.29
N ASP A 44 -14.53 14.57 -28.91
CA ASP A 44 -13.85 14.67 -30.20
C ASP A 44 -12.34 14.72 -29.97
N PHE A 45 -11.61 13.81 -30.62
CA PHE A 45 -10.16 13.70 -30.49
C PHE A 45 -9.41 14.46 -31.59
N SER A 46 -10.13 15.22 -32.43
CA SER A 46 -9.58 16.05 -33.52
C SER A 46 -8.48 17.02 -33.06
N ASP A 47 -8.59 17.54 -31.85
CA ASP A 47 -7.80 18.70 -31.40
C ASP A 47 -6.43 18.31 -30.79
N ILE A 48 -6.14 17.02 -30.64
CA ILE A 48 -4.89 16.55 -30.00
C ILE A 48 -3.64 16.92 -30.79
N HIS A 49 -3.73 17.00 -32.11
CA HIS A 49 -2.60 17.42 -32.94
C HIS A 49 -2.30 18.92 -32.83
N SER A 50 -3.17 19.71 -32.17
CA SER A 50 -2.97 21.15 -31.97
C SER A 50 -2.39 21.53 -30.60
N ALA A 51 -2.32 20.58 -29.67
CA ALA A 51 -1.86 20.79 -28.29
C ALA A 51 -0.37 20.49 -28.06
N GLU A 52 0.44 20.43 -29.12
CA GLU A 52 1.89 20.18 -29.03
C GLU A 52 2.69 21.34 -28.39
N THR A 53 2.10 22.49 -28.05
CA THR A 53 2.89 23.70 -27.73
C THR A 53 2.41 24.55 -26.55
N VAL A 54 1.91 23.95 -25.46
CA VAL A 54 1.80 24.66 -24.17
C VAL A 54 2.25 23.77 -23.00
N GLY A 55 3.56 23.65 -22.79
CA GLY A 55 4.16 23.23 -21.52
C GLY A 55 3.93 21.78 -21.05
N GLU A 56 4.84 20.89 -21.43
CA GLU A 56 5.46 19.83 -20.59
C GLU A 56 4.56 18.84 -19.79
N VAL A 57 3.32 18.57 -20.23
CA VAL A 57 2.46 17.58 -19.59
C VAL A 57 1.79 16.69 -20.65
N ASP A 58 2.36 15.50 -20.90
CA ASP A 58 1.91 14.57 -21.94
C ASP A 58 0.59 13.87 -21.57
N TRP A 59 -0.52 14.49 -21.95
CA TRP A 59 -1.85 13.89 -21.91
C TRP A 59 -2.01 12.92 -23.07
N THR A 60 -2.53 11.73 -22.77
CA THR A 60 -2.73 10.68 -23.78
C THR A 60 -4.19 10.26 -23.87
N ILE A 61 -4.58 9.46 -24.87
CA ILE A 61 -5.95 8.96 -24.99
C ILE A 61 -6.03 7.51 -24.51
N CYS A 62 -7.10 7.17 -23.80
CA CYS A 62 -7.50 5.79 -23.63
C CYS A 62 -8.69 5.45 -24.54
N THR A 63 -8.45 4.73 -25.63
CA THR A 63 -9.50 4.29 -26.56
C THR A 63 -10.54 3.36 -25.93
N ARG A 64 -10.19 2.63 -24.88
CA ARG A 64 -11.11 1.72 -24.17
C ARG A 64 -12.08 2.43 -23.23
N CYS A 65 -11.65 3.55 -22.67
CA CYS A 65 -12.46 4.38 -21.79
C CYS A 65 -13.01 5.62 -22.50
N GLU A 66 -12.66 5.80 -23.78
CA GLU A 66 -13.00 6.97 -24.60
C GLU A 66 -12.74 8.30 -23.87
N THR A 67 -11.64 8.38 -23.12
CA THR A 67 -11.32 9.53 -22.26
C THR A 67 -9.89 9.99 -22.45
N TYR A 68 -9.64 11.27 -22.19
CA TYR A 68 -8.30 11.78 -21.92
C TYR A 68 -7.73 11.11 -20.67
N ARG A 69 -6.49 10.67 -20.79
CA ARG A 69 -5.72 9.98 -19.77
C ARG A 69 -4.67 10.95 -19.25
N PRO A 70 -4.78 11.38 -17.98
CA PRO A 70 -3.78 12.21 -17.35
C PRO A 70 -2.39 11.56 -17.40
N PRO A 71 -1.31 12.34 -17.28
CA PRO A 71 0.03 11.81 -17.13
C PRO A 71 0.09 10.74 -16.04
N ARG A 72 0.87 9.69 -16.28
CA ARG A 72 1.08 8.57 -15.35
C ARG A 72 -0.19 7.75 -15.04
N ALA A 73 -1.31 8.03 -15.70
CA ALA A 73 -2.49 7.20 -15.59
C ALA A 73 -2.41 6.04 -16.59
N HIS A 74 -2.84 4.84 -16.19
CA HIS A 74 -2.85 3.66 -17.05
C HIS A 74 -4.19 2.93 -16.97
N HIS A 75 -4.57 2.26 -18.05
CA HIS A 75 -5.81 1.48 -18.12
C HIS A 75 -5.61 0.11 -17.48
N CYS A 76 -6.30 -0.14 -16.37
CA CYS A 76 -6.34 -1.47 -15.77
C CYS A 76 -7.38 -2.34 -16.48
N ARG A 77 -6.95 -3.46 -17.05
CA ARG A 77 -7.84 -4.40 -17.75
C ARG A 77 -8.84 -5.09 -16.81
N ILE A 78 -8.44 -5.28 -15.55
CA ILE A 78 -9.26 -5.95 -14.53
C ILE A 78 -10.33 -4.98 -13.99
N CYS A 79 -9.92 -3.78 -13.57
CA CYS A 79 -10.85 -2.74 -13.11
C CYS A 79 -11.66 -2.09 -14.25
N LYS A 80 -11.27 -2.29 -15.52
CA LYS A 80 -11.87 -1.70 -16.73
C LYS A 80 -11.97 -0.17 -16.68
N ARG A 81 -10.98 0.46 -16.05
CA ARG A 81 -10.90 1.91 -15.84
C ARG A 81 -9.45 2.37 -15.92
N CYS A 82 -9.27 3.63 -16.31
CA CYS A 82 -7.98 4.32 -16.15
C CYS A 82 -7.78 4.71 -14.68
N ILE A 83 -6.62 4.39 -14.12
CA ILE A 83 -6.24 4.69 -12.74
C ILE A 83 -5.07 5.67 -12.77
N ARG A 84 -5.14 6.75 -11.99
CA ARG A 84 -4.10 7.77 -11.85
C ARG A 84 -2.91 7.25 -11.04
N ARG A 85 -1.68 7.56 -11.48
CA ARG A 85 -0.43 6.98 -10.94
C ARG A 85 -0.62 5.49 -10.67
N MET A 86 -1.10 4.76 -11.68
CA MET A 86 -1.36 3.33 -11.52
C MET A 86 -0.05 2.62 -11.26
N ASP A 87 0.03 1.89 -10.15
CA ASP A 87 1.16 1.03 -9.86
C ASP A 87 0.89 -0.38 -10.40
N HIS A 88 -0.10 -1.07 -9.82
CA HIS A 88 -0.53 -2.39 -10.28
C HIS A 88 -1.99 -2.67 -9.89
N HIS A 89 -2.54 -3.76 -10.43
CA HIS A 89 -3.75 -4.37 -9.88
C HIS A 89 -3.34 -5.46 -8.88
N CYS A 90 -3.79 -5.35 -7.64
CA CYS A 90 -3.40 -6.27 -6.58
C CYS A 90 -4.55 -7.24 -6.26
N PRO A 91 -4.38 -8.55 -6.53
CA PRO A 91 -5.40 -9.54 -6.23
C PRO A 91 -5.75 -9.63 -4.74
N TRP A 92 -4.77 -9.36 -3.86
CA TRP A 92 -4.93 -9.50 -2.41
C TRP A 92 -5.88 -8.49 -1.78
N ILE A 93 -5.98 -7.29 -2.38
CA ILE A 93 -6.96 -6.28 -1.98
C ILE A 93 -8.13 -6.18 -2.96
N ASN A 94 -8.16 -7.03 -4.00
CA ASN A 94 -9.11 -7.01 -5.10
C ASN A 94 -9.38 -5.58 -5.65
N ASN A 95 -8.32 -4.78 -5.76
CA ASN A 95 -8.39 -3.39 -6.17
C ASN A 95 -7.05 -2.98 -6.81
N CYS A 96 -7.07 -1.90 -7.58
CA CYS A 96 -5.83 -1.27 -8.03
C CYS A 96 -5.12 -0.58 -6.87
N VAL A 97 -3.80 -0.56 -6.92
CA VAL A 97 -2.97 0.35 -6.11
C VAL A 97 -2.65 1.55 -6.99
N GLY A 98 -3.05 2.73 -6.55
CA GLY A 98 -2.86 3.99 -7.26
C GLY A 98 -2.77 5.18 -6.32
N GLU A 99 -2.80 6.39 -6.89
CA GLU A 99 -2.56 7.66 -6.19
C GLU A 99 -3.34 7.81 -4.87
N ARG A 100 -4.60 7.36 -4.84
CA ARG A 100 -5.52 7.63 -3.72
C ARG A 100 -5.60 6.53 -2.67
N ASN A 101 -4.98 5.38 -2.88
CA ASN A 101 -4.99 4.29 -1.89
C ASN A 101 -3.61 3.67 -1.60
N GLN A 102 -2.54 4.09 -2.30
CA GLN A 102 -1.17 3.60 -2.08
C GLN A 102 -0.71 3.71 -0.62
N LYS A 103 -1.11 4.77 0.08
CA LYS A 103 -0.84 4.93 1.52
C LYS A 103 -1.38 3.77 2.35
N TYR A 104 -2.65 3.41 2.14
CA TYR A 104 -3.30 2.34 2.90
C TYR A 104 -2.68 0.98 2.55
N PHE A 105 -2.28 0.79 1.30
CA PHE A 105 -1.54 -0.38 0.86
C PHE A 105 -0.18 -0.51 1.57
N ILE A 106 0.60 0.58 1.67
CA ILE A 106 1.88 0.57 2.40
C ILE A 106 1.68 0.30 3.89
N GLN A 107 0.68 0.92 4.52
CA GLN A 107 0.32 0.63 5.91
C GLN A 107 -0.02 -0.85 6.11
N PHE A 108 -0.81 -1.43 5.20
CA PHE A 108 -1.13 -2.85 5.21
C PHE A 108 0.14 -3.71 5.17
N LEU A 109 1.07 -3.46 4.24
CA LEU A 109 2.34 -4.20 4.15
C LEU A 109 3.19 -4.06 5.42
N LEU A 110 3.29 -2.84 5.96
CA LEU A 110 4.02 -2.55 7.20
C LEU A 110 3.44 -3.33 8.39
N TYR A 111 2.12 -3.40 8.53
CA TYR A 111 1.48 -4.10 9.64
C TYR A 111 1.54 -5.62 9.51
N VAL A 112 1.48 -6.18 8.28
CA VAL A 112 1.76 -7.61 8.07
C VAL A 112 3.21 -7.93 8.45
N GLY A 113 4.17 -7.14 7.95
CA GLY A 113 5.59 -7.32 8.28
C GLY A 113 5.87 -7.20 9.78
N ALA A 114 5.26 -6.23 10.46
CA ALA A 114 5.38 -6.05 11.91
C ALA A 114 4.81 -7.25 12.69
N LEU A 115 3.65 -7.77 12.30
CA LEU A 115 3.07 -8.98 12.92
C LEU A 115 3.95 -10.22 12.69
N SER A 116 4.48 -10.41 11.49
CA SER A 116 5.42 -11.50 11.20
C SER A 116 6.68 -11.42 12.06
N MET A 117 7.33 -10.25 12.13
CA MET A 117 8.51 -10.04 12.97
C MET A 117 8.18 -10.25 14.46
N TYR A 118 7.02 -9.78 14.90
CA TYR A 118 6.58 -9.94 16.28
C TYR A 118 6.35 -11.40 16.64
N ALA A 119 5.67 -12.16 15.78
CA ALA A 119 5.44 -13.59 15.97
C ALA A 119 6.76 -14.38 16.04
N ILE A 120 7.69 -14.13 15.11
CA ILE A 120 9.03 -14.75 15.13
C ILE A 120 9.75 -14.40 16.43
N SER A 121 9.69 -13.14 16.86
CA SER A 121 10.34 -12.69 18.10
C SER A 121 9.77 -13.41 19.34
N LEU A 122 8.44 -13.56 19.42
CA LEU A 122 7.79 -14.29 20.52
C LEU A 122 8.16 -15.78 20.52
N ILE A 123 8.25 -16.40 19.34
CA ILE A 123 8.71 -17.78 19.22
C ILE A 123 10.15 -17.88 19.76
N VAL A 124 11.08 -17.05 19.28
CA VAL A 124 12.48 -17.05 19.74
C VAL A 124 12.57 -16.87 21.26
N ILE A 125 11.86 -15.88 21.82
CA ILE A 125 11.82 -15.63 23.27
C ILE A 125 11.28 -16.86 24.01
N SER A 126 10.22 -17.50 23.51
CA SER A 126 9.63 -18.69 24.12
C SER A 126 10.57 -19.90 24.13
N TRP A 127 11.50 -20.00 23.17
CA TRP A 127 12.51 -21.07 23.13
C TRP A 127 13.74 -20.75 23.98
N VAL A 128 14.15 -19.48 24.04
CA VAL A 128 15.33 -19.05 24.82
C VAL A 128 15.03 -19.06 26.33
N TYR A 129 13.85 -18.59 26.72
CA TYR A 129 13.43 -18.50 28.11
C TYR A 129 12.45 -19.63 28.46
N GLU A 130 12.79 -20.88 28.08
CA GLU A 130 11.98 -22.03 28.44
C GLU A 130 11.90 -22.16 29.97
N CYS A 131 10.69 -22.15 30.51
CA CYS A 131 10.47 -22.33 31.94
C CYS A 131 10.82 -23.77 32.33
N GLN A 132 11.99 -23.96 32.93
CA GLN A 132 12.51 -25.27 33.31
C GLN A 132 11.74 -25.93 34.47
N GLU A 133 11.05 -25.13 35.28
CA GLU A 133 10.19 -25.60 36.39
C GLU A 133 8.73 -25.84 35.97
N CYS A 134 8.35 -25.38 34.77
CA CYS A 134 7.06 -25.68 34.19
C CYS A 134 7.25 -26.99 33.42
N ASP A 135 6.86 -28.13 34.01
CA ASP A 135 6.80 -29.40 33.26
C ASP A 135 5.40 -29.53 32.65
N PRO A 136 5.17 -29.03 31.42
CA PRO A 136 3.88 -29.21 30.76
C PRO A 136 3.64 -30.68 30.50
N ASP A 137 2.39 -31.12 30.62
CA ASP A 137 1.96 -32.42 30.14
C ASP A 137 2.36 -32.61 28.67
N VAL A 138 2.72 -33.85 28.30
CA VAL A 138 3.16 -34.21 26.93
C VAL A 138 2.24 -33.63 25.83
N PRO A 139 0.90 -33.70 25.95
CA PRO A 139 -0.02 -33.08 24.99
C PRO A 139 0.16 -31.57 24.84
N THR A 140 0.35 -30.84 25.95
CA THR A 140 0.58 -29.38 25.92
C THR A 140 1.89 -29.02 25.25
N LYS A 141 2.96 -29.78 25.51
CA LYS A 141 4.26 -29.59 24.83
C LYS A 141 4.15 -29.81 23.33
N GLN A 142 3.48 -30.89 22.91
CA GLN A 142 3.25 -31.18 21.49
C GLN A 142 2.44 -30.08 20.81
N ARG A 143 1.32 -29.64 21.41
CA ARG A 143 0.49 -28.53 20.90
C ARG A 143 1.30 -27.25 20.73
N ARG A 144 2.13 -26.90 21.73
CA ARG A 144 3.02 -25.72 21.68
C ARG A 144 3.99 -25.80 20.49
N ILE A 145 4.66 -26.94 20.32
CA ILE A 145 5.62 -27.15 19.22
C ILE A 145 4.92 -27.02 17.87
N MET A 146 3.76 -27.67 17.69
CA MET A 146 2.99 -27.59 16.44
C MET A 146 2.60 -26.14 16.12
N HIS A 147 2.07 -25.39 17.08
CA HIS A 147 1.73 -23.97 16.87
C HIS A 147 2.95 -23.12 16.55
N CYS A 148 4.08 -23.31 17.24
CA CYS A 148 5.31 -22.56 16.95
C CYS A 148 5.82 -22.83 15.53
N VAL A 149 5.79 -24.10 15.08
CA VAL A 149 6.24 -24.46 13.72
C VAL A 149 5.33 -23.82 12.67
N ILE A 150 4.00 -23.94 12.82
CA ILE A 150 3.04 -23.36 11.88
C ILE A 150 3.21 -21.83 11.80
N LEU A 151 3.24 -21.16 12.96
CA LEU A 151 3.39 -19.71 13.02
C LEU A 151 4.73 -19.23 12.46
N LEU A 152 5.81 -19.98 12.66
CA LEU A 152 7.12 -19.64 12.10
C LEU A 152 7.09 -19.70 10.58
N LEU A 153 6.55 -20.78 10.00
CA LEU A 153 6.45 -20.96 8.55
C LEU A 153 5.56 -19.88 7.92
N GLU A 154 4.40 -19.61 8.51
CA GLU A 154 3.48 -18.55 8.08
C GLU A 154 4.15 -17.17 8.13
N SER A 155 4.74 -16.82 9.28
CA SER A 155 5.37 -15.52 9.50
C SER A 155 6.57 -15.31 8.58
N ALA A 156 7.38 -16.34 8.33
CA ALA A 156 8.51 -16.26 7.43
C ALA A 156 8.06 -16.08 5.97
N LEU A 157 7.08 -16.88 5.51
CA LEU A 157 6.56 -16.80 4.15
C LEU A 157 5.95 -15.42 3.86
N PHE A 158 4.97 -15.01 4.66
CA PHE A 158 4.30 -13.73 4.46
C PHE A 158 5.24 -12.56 4.76
N GLY A 159 6.08 -12.67 5.79
CA GLY A 159 7.04 -11.64 6.17
C GLY A 159 8.05 -11.33 5.07
N LEU A 160 8.65 -12.35 4.45
CA LEU A 160 9.56 -12.17 3.32
C LEU A 160 8.85 -11.58 2.10
N PHE A 161 7.67 -12.12 1.77
CA PHE A 161 6.88 -11.64 0.64
C PHE A 161 6.49 -10.17 0.76
N VAL A 162 5.94 -9.74 1.91
CA VAL A 162 5.56 -8.33 2.10
C VAL A 162 6.76 -7.41 2.23
N SER A 163 7.90 -7.89 2.74
CA SER A 163 9.13 -7.09 2.83
C SER A 163 9.69 -6.76 1.44
N ALA A 164 9.63 -7.73 0.51
CA ALA A 164 10.01 -7.49 -0.88
C ALA A 164 9.11 -6.42 -1.52
N ILE A 165 7.79 -6.59 -1.45
CA ILE A 165 6.83 -5.63 -2.03
C ILE A 165 6.96 -4.26 -1.37
N LEU A 166 7.14 -4.20 -0.05
CA LEU A 166 7.32 -2.93 0.66
C LEU A 166 8.59 -2.21 0.18
N THR A 167 9.67 -2.95 -0.05
CA THR A 167 10.92 -2.38 -0.57
C THR A 167 10.69 -1.79 -1.97
N ASP A 168 10.00 -2.52 -2.85
CA ASP A 168 9.65 -2.04 -4.19
C ASP A 168 8.78 -0.76 -4.13
N GLN A 169 7.74 -0.75 -3.28
CA GLN A 169 6.87 0.43 -3.11
C GLN A 169 7.63 1.64 -2.56
N LEU A 170 8.51 1.43 -1.57
CA LEU A 170 9.33 2.50 -1.02
C LEU A 170 10.32 3.01 -2.06
N GLN A 171 10.97 2.13 -2.81
CA GLN A 171 11.87 2.53 -3.88
C GLN A 171 11.14 3.35 -4.94
N ALA A 172 9.98 2.89 -5.41
CA ALA A 172 9.14 3.61 -6.37
C ALA A 172 8.78 5.02 -5.89
N ILE A 173 8.37 5.17 -4.62
CA ILE A 173 8.09 6.49 -4.04
C ILE A 173 9.36 7.35 -4.00
N LEU A 174 10.48 6.78 -3.57
CA LEU A 174 11.73 7.51 -3.40
C LEU A 174 12.41 7.88 -4.72
N SER A 175 12.11 7.17 -5.82
CA SER A 175 12.51 7.52 -7.19
C SER A 175 11.45 8.36 -7.94
N ASP A 176 10.30 8.66 -7.33
CA ASP A 176 9.14 9.30 -7.97
C ASP A 176 8.65 8.56 -9.23
N GLU A 177 8.75 7.23 -9.22
CA GLU A 177 8.32 6.33 -10.29
C GLU A 177 7.14 5.46 -9.83
N THR A 178 6.32 4.98 -10.77
CA THR A 178 5.39 3.86 -10.57
C THR A 178 6.04 2.56 -11.05
N GLY A 179 5.51 1.40 -10.64
CA GLY A 179 5.97 0.10 -11.16
C GLY A 179 5.86 -0.01 -12.68
N ILE A 180 4.89 0.67 -13.31
CA ILE A 180 4.78 0.73 -14.77
C ILE A 180 5.91 1.57 -15.37
N GLU A 181 6.21 2.74 -14.80
CA GLU A 181 7.28 3.64 -15.26
C GLU A 181 8.66 2.99 -15.15
N GLN A 182 8.89 2.20 -14.10
CA GLN A 182 10.12 1.40 -13.93
C GLN A 182 10.27 0.36 -15.03
N ILE A 183 9.21 -0.39 -15.35
CA ILE A 183 9.23 -1.38 -16.45
C ILE A 183 9.45 -0.69 -17.81
N GLN A 184 8.85 0.49 -17.99
CA GLN A 184 9.01 1.30 -19.20
C GLN A 184 10.36 2.02 -19.28
N LYS A 185 11.21 1.93 -18.24
CA LYS A 185 12.53 2.56 -18.15
C LYS A 185 12.49 4.08 -18.41
N GLN A 186 11.44 4.75 -17.94
CA GLN A 186 11.26 6.18 -18.15
C GLN A 186 12.17 7.04 -17.26
N GLY A 187 12.67 6.48 -16.15
CA GLY A 187 13.40 7.24 -15.14
C GLY A 187 12.47 8.07 -14.24
N PRO A 188 13.04 8.85 -13.31
CA PRO A 188 12.27 9.61 -12.33
C PRO A 188 11.39 10.67 -12.99
N TYR A 189 10.11 10.69 -12.64
CA TYR A 189 9.15 11.64 -13.22
C TYR A 189 9.53 13.11 -12.95
N ARG A 190 10.03 13.42 -11.75
CA ARG A 190 10.57 14.73 -11.39
C ARG A 190 11.95 14.57 -10.74
N PRO A 191 13.04 14.96 -11.42
CA PRO A 191 14.38 14.80 -10.87
C PRO A 191 14.59 15.72 -9.66
N ASN A 192 15.44 15.30 -8.73
CA ASN A 192 15.93 16.09 -7.57
C ASN A 192 14.89 16.48 -6.52
N LYS A 193 13.72 15.85 -6.47
CA LYS A 193 12.79 16.05 -5.34
C LYS A 193 13.35 15.45 -4.04
N PRO A 194 13.24 16.15 -2.90
CA PRO A 194 13.67 15.60 -1.63
C PRO A 194 12.78 14.42 -1.22
N LYS A 195 13.42 13.32 -0.80
CA LYS A 195 12.77 12.05 -0.43
C LYS A 195 11.62 12.21 0.57
N MET A 196 11.79 13.08 1.56
CA MET A 196 10.75 13.35 2.56
C MET A 196 9.49 14.00 1.95
N LEU A 197 9.66 14.85 0.93
CA LEU A 197 8.53 15.44 0.22
C LEU A 197 7.76 14.37 -0.56
N LEU A 198 8.47 13.46 -1.23
CA LEU A 198 7.85 12.34 -1.97
C LEU A 198 7.04 11.44 -1.03
N LEU A 199 7.60 11.09 0.12
CA LEU A 199 6.87 10.35 1.16
C LEU A 199 5.65 11.14 1.67
N SER A 200 5.77 12.44 1.87
CA SER A 200 4.64 13.28 2.31
C SER A 200 3.55 13.45 1.24
N GLU A 201 3.87 13.31 -0.05
CA GLU A 201 2.88 13.32 -1.13
C GLU A 201 1.97 12.09 -1.06
N VAL A 202 2.50 10.93 -0.62
CA VAL A 202 1.73 9.69 -0.43
C VAL A 202 1.10 9.61 0.95
N CYS A 203 1.89 9.81 2.00
CA CYS A 203 1.49 9.62 3.39
C CYS A 203 0.74 10.82 3.98
N GLY A 204 0.82 11.99 3.34
CA GLY A 204 0.23 13.25 3.77
C GLY A 204 1.24 14.21 4.39
N ARG A 205 0.89 15.51 4.41
CA ARG A 205 1.78 16.61 4.86
C ARG A 205 1.84 16.83 6.38
N GLN A 206 1.12 16.01 7.13
CA GLN A 206 1.14 15.99 8.59
C GLN A 206 2.44 15.39 9.12
N HIS A 207 2.67 15.49 10.43
CA HIS A 207 3.84 14.93 11.10
C HIS A 207 4.03 13.43 10.77
N PRO A 208 5.26 12.94 10.51
CA PRO A 208 5.54 11.55 10.09
C PRO A 208 4.98 10.47 11.03
N LEU A 209 4.90 10.74 12.33
CA LEU A 209 4.28 9.82 13.30
C LEU A 209 2.79 9.56 13.05
N LEU A 210 2.11 10.42 12.31
CA LEU A 210 0.71 10.22 11.95
C LEU A 210 0.55 9.44 10.63
N TRP A 211 1.65 9.16 9.93
CA TRP A 211 1.64 8.38 8.69
C TRP A 211 1.34 6.92 8.91
N ILE A 212 1.64 6.39 10.10
CA ILE A 212 1.25 5.02 10.48
C ILE A 212 -0.25 4.91 10.71
N LEU A 213 -0.92 5.99 11.15
CA LEU A 213 -2.34 5.92 11.46
C LEU A 213 -3.21 5.88 10.20
N PRO A 214 -4.07 4.87 10.03
CA PRO A 214 -4.91 4.74 8.84
C PRO A 214 -6.05 5.78 8.79
N CYS A 215 -6.20 6.65 9.79
CA CYS A 215 -7.28 7.64 9.86
C CYS A 215 -6.99 8.98 9.17
N SER A 216 -5.77 9.17 8.64
CA SER A 216 -5.37 10.47 8.13
C SER A 216 -5.84 10.73 6.70
N LYS A 217 -6.36 11.95 6.48
CA LYS A 217 -6.92 12.40 5.19
C LYS A 217 -5.85 12.35 4.09
N LEU A 218 -6.21 11.79 2.94
CA LEU A 218 -5.38 11.89 1.73
C LEU A 218 -5.36 13.33 1.21
N PRO A 219 -4.26 13.77 0.58
CA PRO A 219 -4.22 15.07 -0.08
C PRO A 219 -5.24 15.10 -1.25
N ARG A 220 -6.25 15.98 -1.17
CA ARG A 220 -7.31 16.14 -2.20
C ARG A 220 -6.88 16.98 -3.42
N LYS A 221 -5.59 17.28 -3.60
CA LYS A 221 -5.18 18.48 -4.34
C LYS A 221 -5.17 18.40 -5.89
N PHE A 222 -5.76 17.37 -6.50
CA PHE A 222 -5.73 17.20 -7.96
C PHE A 222 -7.08 16.93 -8.62
N ASP A 223 -8.20 17.19 -7.94
CA ASP A 223 -9.52 17.17 -8.61
C ASP A 223 -9.77 18.40 -9.49
N SER A 224 -8.99 19.48 -9.33
CA SER A 224 -9.26 20.77 -9.97
C SER A 224 -8.77 20.92 -11.41
N LEU A 225 -7.91 20.02 -11.92
CA LEU A 225 -7.41 20.13 -13.31
C LEU A 225 -8.14 19.22 -14.32
N VAL A 226 -9.11 18.42 -13.87
CA VAL A 226 -9.86 17.49 -14.74
C VAL A 226 -11.24 18.05 -15.12
N ILE A 227 -11.73 19.07 -14.41
CA ILE A 227 -13.11 19.58 -14.57
C ILE A 227 -13.17 20.88 -15.40
N ASP A 228 -12.07 21.60 -15.57
CA ASP A 228 -12.07 22.94 -16.20
C ASP A 228 -11.73 22.96 -17.71
N HIS A 229 -12.02 21.89 -18.46
CA HIS A 229 -12.03 21.96 -19.94
C HIS A 229 -13.41 22.27 -20.52
N HIS A 230 -14.30 22.87 -19.73
CA HIS A 230 -15.48 23.58 -20.23
C HIS A 230 -15.17 25.07 -20.43
N VAL A 231 -14.41 25.38 -21.49
CA VAL A 231 -14.48 26.67 -22.20
C VAL A 231 -14.36 26.40 -23.68
#